data_AF-A0A451B2I0-F1
#
_entry.id   AF-A0A451B2I0-F1
#
_cell.length_a   1.000
_cell.length_b   1.000
_cell.length_c   1.000
_cell.angle_alpha   90.00
_cell.angle_beta   90.00
_cell.angle_gamma   90.00
#
_symmetry.space_group_name_H-M   'P 1'
#
loop_
_entity.id
_entity.type
_entity.pdbx_description
1 polymer ?
#
loop_
_entity_poly.entity_id
_entity_poly.type
_entity_poly.pdbx_seq_one_letter_code
_entity_poly.pdbx_strand_id
1 'polypeptide(L)' 'MYQDEIILEVWRNRDAYVAKHHHSLDEIVADIQARQKEFGSKLVDKREHKKDFAHPTGMLYSTEERHG' A
#
# COMPACT_ATOMS: atom_id res chain seq x y z
N MET A 1 10.38 -25.42 -1.47
CA MET A 1 11.38 -24.48 -2.00
C MET A 1 10.85 -23.91 -3.31
N TYR A 2 9.87 -23.00 -3.21
CA TYR A 2 9.09 -22.45 -4.35
C TYR A 2 8.77 -20.97 -4.13
N GLN A 3 8.67 -20.55 -2.86
CA GLN A 3 8.42 -19.18 -2.45
C GLN A 3 9.49 -18.22 -2.98
N ASP A 4 10.76 -18.65 -2.98
CA ASP A 4 11.88 -17.82 -3.41
C ASP A 4 11.90 -17.61 -4.93
N GLU A 5 11.52 -18.62 -5.71
CA GLU A 5 11.46 -18.54 -7.18
C GLU A 5 10.35 -17.60 -7.65
N ILE A 6 9.17 -17.67 -7.01
CA ILE A 6 8.05 -16.77 -7.29
C ILE A 6 8.44 -15.33 -6.95
N ILE A 7 9.09 -15.11 -5.80
CA ILE A 7 9.57 -13.79 -5.41
C ILE A 7 10.56 -13.26 -6.45
N LEU A 8 11.57 -14.05 -6.82
CA LEU A 8 12.56 -13.66 -7.82
C LEU A 8 11.92 -13.31 -9.17
N GLU A 9 10.94 -14.08 -9.62
CA GLU A 9 10.24 -13.81 -10.88
C GLU A 9 9.44 -12.50 -10.83
N VAL A 10 8.82 -12.19 -9.69
CA VAL A 10 8.12 -10.90 -9.48
C VAL A 10 9.11 -9.73 -9.53
N TRP A 11 10.28 -9.86 -8.90
CA TRP A 11 11.31 -8.82 -8.97
C TRP A 11 11.79 -8.61 -10.41
N ARG A 12 12.06 -9.69 -11.14
CA ARG A 12 12.49 -9.62 -12.56
C ARG A 12 11.42 -8.98 -13.44
N ASN A 13 10.15 -9.33 -13.24
CA ASN A 13 9.04 -8.73 -13.97
C ASN A 13 8.93 -7.23 -13.69
N ARG A 14 9.06 -6.83 -12.42
CA ARG A 14 9.01 -5.42 -12.05
C ARG A 14 10.15 -4.63 -12.70
N ASP A 15 11.38 -5.14 -12.62
CA ASP A 15 12.54 -4.43 -13.15
C ASP A 15 12.49 -4.32 -14.68
N ALA A 16 12.03 -5.38 -15.36
CA ALA A 16 11.79 -5.34 -16.80
C ALA A 16 10.69 -4.35 -17.19
N TYR A 17 9.62 -4.29 -16.39
CA TYR A 17 8.52 -3.35 -16.61
C TYR A 17 8.97 -1.90 -16.42
N VAL A 18 9.73 -1.60 -15.36
CA VAL A 18 10.30 -0.26 -15.14
C VAL A 18 11.27 0.13 -16.26
N ALA A 19 12.11 -0.80 -16.72
CA ALA A 19 13.04 -0.56 -17.83
C ALA A 19 12.30 -0.25 -19.15
N LYS A 20 11.19 -0.96 -19.42
CA LYS A 20 10.33 -0.71 -20.59
C LYS A 20 9.74 0.71 -20.59
N HIS A 21 9.51 1.27 -19.41
CA HIS A 21 8.96 2.62 -19.23
C HIS A 21 10.03 3.65 -18.85
N HIS A 22 11.30 3.41 -19.21
CA HIS A 22 12.42 4.33 -19.03
C HIS A 22 12.62 4.81 -17.58
N HIS A 23 12.19 4.04 -16.59
CA HIS A 23 12.14 4.47 -15.20
C HIS A 23 11.30 5.74 -14.95
N SER A 24 10.45 6.13 -15.90
CA SER A 24 9.53 7.26 -15.81
C SER A 24 8.25 6.84 -15.10
N LEU A 25 7.98 7.49 -13.96
CA LEU A 25 6.75 7.25 -13.20
C LEU A 25 5.51 7.61 -14.02
N ASP A 26 5.59 8.70 -14.79
CA ASP A 26 4.46 9.20 -15.57
C ASP A 26 4.08 8.22 -16.69
N GLU A 27 5.07 7.62 -17.36
CA GLU A 27 4.85 6.60 -18.40
C GLU A 27 4.22 5.33 -17.82
N ILE A 28 4.68 4.89 -16.65
CA ILE A 28 4.12 3.72 -15.95
C ILE A 28 2.66 3.98 -15.56
N VAL A 29 2.38 5.14 -14.97
CA VAL A 29 1.02 5.50 -14.54
C VAL A 29 0.08 5.60 -15.75
N ALA A 30 0.52 6.21 -16.84
CA ALA A 30 -0.26 6.33 -18.06
C ALA A 30 -0.59 4.96 -18.69
N ASP A 31 0.38 4.05 -18.77
CA ASP A 31 0.17 2.69 -19.29
C ASP A 31 -0.80 1.88 -18.40
N ILE A 32 -0.68 2.00 -17.07
CA ILE A 32 -1.63 1.36 -16.13
C ILE A 32 -3.05 1.91 -16.32
N GLN A 33 -3.21 3.22 -16.41
CA GLN A 33 -4.51 3.87 -16.63
C GLN A 33 -5.13 3.47 -17.97
N ALA A 34 -4.33 3.37 -19.04
CA ALA A 34 -4.80 2.90 -20.33
C ALA A 34 -5.32 1.46 -20.26
N ARG A 35 -4.57 0.57 -19.60
CA ARG A 35 -4.97 -0.85 -19.42
C ARG A 35 -6.22 -1.02 -18.58
N GLN A 36 -6.44 -0.18 -17.57
CA GLN A 36 -7.68 -0.17 -16.79
C GLN A 36 -8.91 0.20 -17.62
N LYS A 37 -8.74 1.05 -18.63
CA LYS A 37 -9.85 1.49 -19.48
C LYS A 37 -10.27 0.39 -20.46
N GLU A 38 -9.33 -0.45 -20.88
CA GLU A 38 -9.57 -1.52 -21.86
C GLU A 38 -10.03 -2.84 -21.24
N PHE A 39 -9.61 -3.17 -20.02
CA PHE A 39 -10.03 -4.40 -19.33
C PHE A 39 -10.89 -4.08 -18.10
N GLY A 40 -12.03 -4.78 -17.95
CA GLY A 40 -12.94 -4.67 -16.80
C GLY A 40 -12.38 -5.12 -15.45
N SER A 41 -11.06 -5.23 -15.30
CA SER A 41 -10.38 -5.57 -14.05
C SER A 41 -10.13 -4.30 -13.21
N LYS A 42 -10.90 -4.18 -12.13
CA LYS A 42 -10.78 -3.12 -11.13
C LYS A 42 -9.40 -3.12 -10.48
N LEU A 43 -8.60 -2.08 -10.70
CA LEU A 43 -7.36 -1.87 -9.95
C LEU A 43 -7.71 -1.51 -8.51
N VAL A 44 -7.29 -2.34 -7.56
CA VAL A 44 -7.48 -2.10 -6.13
C VAL A 44 -6.18 -1.52 -5.58
N ASP A 45 -6.19 -0.22 -5.27
CA ASP A 45 -5.14 0.34 -4.42
C ASP A 45 -5.35 -0.20 -3.00
N LYS A 46 -4.41 -1.04 -2.55
CA LYS A 46 -4.40 -1.65 -1.21
C LYS A 46 -3.59 -0.83 -0.21
N ARG A 47 -3.15 0.38 -0.56
CA ARG A 47 -2.69 1.32 0.46
C ARG A 47 -3.89 1.63 1.33
N GLU A 48 -4.00 0.92 2.45
CA GLU A 48 -4.90 1.32 3.51
C GLU A 48 -4.54 2.76 3.86
N HIS A 49 -5.44 3.70 3.56
CA HIS A 49 -5.50 4.92 4.32
C HIS A 49 -5.56 4.46 5.78
N LYS A 50 -4.43 4.56 6.50
CA LYS A 50 -4.46 4.64 7.95
C LYS A 50 -5.38 5.82 8.24
N LYS A 51 -6.67 5.53 8.47
CA LYS A 51 -7.47 6.38 9.32
C LYS A 51 -6.75 6.33 10.64
N ASP A 52 -6.21 7.47 11.03
CA ASP A 52 -5.62 7.67 12.33
C ASP A 52 -6.66 7.29 13.39
N PHE A 53 -6.61 6.05 13.87
CA PHE A 53 -7.27 5.66 15.10
C PHE A 53 -6.43 6.21 16.26
N ALA A 54 -6.43 7.53 16.42
CA ALA A 54 -5.86 8.18 17.58
C ALA A 54 -6.95 8.35 18.67
N HIS A 55 -6.96 7.35 19.57
CA HIS A 55 -7.30 7.38 21.00
C HIS A 55 -8.70 7.85 21.47
N PRO A 56 -9.47 6.98 22.18
CA PRO A 56 -10.53 7.45 23.06
C PRO A 56 -9.91 7.93 24.38
N THR A 57 -9.63 9.23 24.50
CA THR A 57 -9.37 9.86 25.81
C THR A 57 -10.70 9.93 26.56
N GLY A 58 -11.05 8.82 27.20
CA GLY A 58 -12.27 8.64 27.96
C GLY A 58 -12.16 7.44 28.87
N MET A 59 -11.04 7.31 29.60
CA MET A 59 -10.93 6.34 30.68
C MET A 59 -10.34 7.05 31.90
N LEU A 60 -11.17 7.08 32.94
CA LEU A 60 -11.02 7.73 34.22
C LEU A 60 -9.81 7.17 34.98
N TYR A 61 -8.94 8.03 35.49
CA TYR A 61 -8.18 7.71 36.69
C TYR A 61 -8.93 8.29 37.89
N SER A 62 -9.55 7.42 38.67
CA SER A 62 -9.99 7.72 40.03
C SER A 62 -8.78 8.16 40.86
N THR A 63 -8.76 9.41 41.29
CA THR A 63 -7.86 9.84 42.37
C THR A 63 -8.65 9.86 43.67
N GLU A 64 -8.64 8.72 44.35
CA GLU A 64 -8.86 8.68 45.80
C GLU A 64 -7.53 9.01 46.51
N GLU A 65 -7.67 9.71 47.64
CA GLU A 65 -6.70 9.91 48.72
C GLU A 65 -5.52 10.88 48.53
N ARG A 66 -5.65 12.09 49.12
CA ARG A 66 -4.69 12.59 50.12
C ARG A 66 -5.39 13.35 51.23
N HIS A 67 -5.12 12.89 52.45
CA HIS A 67 -5.37 13.55 53.73
C HIS A 67 -4.78 14.97 53.80
N GLY A 68 -5.41 15.81 54.64
CA GLY A 68 -4.93 17.10 55.12
C GLY A 68 -6.03 17.88 55.80
#